data_AF-A0A2P8GDD8-F1
#
_entry.id   AF-A0A2P8GDD8-F1
#
_cell.length_a   1.000
_cell.length_b   1.000
_cell.length_c   1.000
_cell.angle_alpha   90.00
_cell.angle_beta   90.00
_cell.angle_gamma   90.00
#
_symmetry.space_group_name_H-M   'P 1'
#
loop_
_entity.id
_entity.type
_entity.pdbx_description
1 polymer ?
#
loop_
_entity_poly.entity_id
_entity_poly.type
_entity_poly.pdbx_seq_one_letter_code
_entity_poly.pdbx_strand_id
1 'polypeptide(L)'
;MLNKLFPPTICETLYCPYCENINLISHYESRNSFNIKSAPLCPSCGHVTGEYCRCDNCRQYARLRAERKKDKQRSLILEKCSSIFIPPHEVQELSFEASVYLMALTRHSISEDFRFLFLFDKTQVKLAPTFDFIKQMQVSLKECGLISVSPESKIDCFTFNEEVTAITAYYPSEVQWELLPSFSAQEKKAYIAKLQEMIVSGNWPEHWQTECKVLWRALVLDECIEYLIYLLESRHFKEIEVGEKTKAAFDALLEEFSIAQIFNLSWQSVRDMVDSLTVKGIPHFQAVNVFTGTLLRKADRALAQGWIVKDARRDFNCPQSVVSSTLFNLFLKLGDSAWTTKVPGG
;
A
#
# COMPACT_ATOMS: atom_id res chain seq x y z
N MET A 1 33.48 6.66 50.99
CA MET A 1 32.03 6.35 50.89
C MET A 1 31.54 5.91 52.25
N LEU A 2 30.82 6.78 52.98
CA LEU A 2 30.49 6.61 54.40
C LEU A 2 28.98 6.73 54.63
N ASN A 3 28.17 5.99 53.86
CA ASN A 3 26.71 5.90 54.04
C ASN A 3 26.31 4.50 54.55
N LYS A 4 26.94 4.02 55.63
CA LYS A 4 26.62 2.73 56.27
C LYS A 4 26.36 2.82 57.79
N LEU A 5 26.22 4.02 58.36
CA LEU A 5 26.21 4.21 59.82
C LEU A 5 24.83 4.33 60.47
N PHE A 6 23.76 4.62 59.72
CA PHE A 6 22.40 4.66 60.26
C PHE A 6 21.56 3.52 59.69
N PRO A 7 20.83 2.76 60.54
CA PRO A 7 19.96 1.70 60.06
C PRO A 7 18.89 2.28 59.13
N PRO A 8 18.55 1.60 58.03
CA PRO A 8 17.46 2.02 57.17
C PRO A 8 16.15 2.15 57.95
N THR A 9 15.30 3.12 57.58
CA THR A 9 13.96 3.23 58.15
C THR A 9 13.03 2.27 57.42
N ILE A 10 12.41 1.34 58.16
CA ILE A 10 11.44 0.38 57.63
C ILE A 10 10.12 1.11 57.35
N CYS A 11 9.55 0.91 56.16
CA CYS A 11 8.22 1.38 55.81
C CYS A 11 7.20 0.29 56.19
N GLU A 12 6.62 0.38 57.39
CA GLU A 12 5.70 -0.65 57.94
C GLU A 12 4.45 -0.91 57.08
N THR A 13 4.03 0.07 56.29
CA THR A 13 2.83 -0.01 55.44
C THR A 13 3.12 -0.38 53.99
N LEU A 14 4.39 -0.40 53.57
CA LEU A 14 4.78 -0.67 52.18
C LEU A 14 5.55 -1.97 52.08
N TYR A 15 5.00 -2.92 51.33
CA TYR A 15 5.60 -4.23 51.09
C TYR A 15 6.07 -4.34 49.64
N CYS A 16 7.12 -5.13 49.43
CA CYS A 16 7.54 -5.50 48.08
C CYS A 16 6.47 -6.40 47.45
N PRO A 17 5.94 -6.08 46.24
CA PRO A 17 4.93 -6.91 45.60
C PRO A 17 5.47 -8.23 45.04
N TYR A 18 6.80 -8.43 45.06
CA TYR A 18 7.46 -9.61 44.49
C TYR A 18 8.22 -10.47 45.50
N CYS A 19 8.50 -9.94 46.68
CA CYS A 19 9.25 -10.66 47.72
C CYS A 19 8.32 -10.86 48.91
N GLU A 20 8.11 -12.11 49.30
CA GLU A 20 7.19 -12.45 50.39
C GLU A 20 7.62 -11.79 51.70
N ASN A 21 6.69 -11.05 52.33
CA ASN A 21 6.84 -10.45 53.66
C ASN A 21 8.05 -9.52 53.84
N ILE A 22 8.50 -8.84 52.78
CA ILE A 22 9.58 -7.85 52.86
C ILE A 22 9.03 -6.43 52.81
N ASN A 23 9.19 -5.67 53.90
CA ASN A 23 8.93 -4.22 53.92
C ASN A 23 9.95 -3.45 53.08
N LEU A 24 9.49 -2.41 52.40
CA LEU A 24 10.39 -1.45 51.76
C LEU A 24 11.15 -0.64 52.83
N ILE A 25 12.34 -0.19 52.47
CA ILE A 25 13.19 0.62 53.33
C ILE A 25 13.53 1.96 52.66
N SER A 26 13.77 2.99 53.46
CA SER A 26 14.25 4.30 52.99
C SER A 26 15.52 4.70 53.74
N HIS A 27 16.38 5.45 53.06
CA HIS A 27 17.60 6.04 53.61
C HIS A 27 17.47 7.56 53.63
N TYR A 28 18.15 8.24 54.55
CA TYR A 28 18.29 9.69 54.46
C TYR A 28 19.26 10.05 53.34
N GLU A 29 18.87 10.98 52.48
CA GLU A 29 19.82 11.57 51.54
C GLU A 29 20.87 12.40 52.30
N SER A 30 22.04 12.63 51.67
CA SER A 30 23.29 13.06 52.32
C SER A 30 23.18 14.29 53.26
N ARG A 31 24.25 14.56 54.02
CA ARG A 31 24.38 15.67 54.99
C ARG A 31 23.96 17.08 54.52
N ASN A 32 23.84 17.33 53.20
CA ASN A 32 23.40 18.64 52.66
C ASN A 32 21.90 18.72 52.33
N SER A 33 21.13 17.63 52.41
CA SER A 33 19.68 17.60 52.21
C SER A 33 18.98 17.31 53.53
N PHE A 34 18.84 18.34 54.37
CA PHE A 34 18.10 18.23 55.63
C PHE A 34 16.67 17.69 55.37
N ASN A 35 16.35 16.53 55.94
CA ASN A 35 15.03 15.88 55.99
C ASN A 35 14.46 15.26 54.70
N ILE A 36 15.26 14.99 53.68
CA ILE A 36 14.77 14.28 52.47
C ILE A 36 15.11 12.78 52.58
N LYS A 37 14.06 11.95 52.66
CA LYS A 37 14.19 10.48 52.58
C LYS A 37 14.24 10.06 51.12
N SER A 38 15.10 9.09 50.80
CA SER A 38 15.13 8.42 49.50
C SER A 38 13.79 7.73 49.23
N ALA A 39 13.47 7.53 47.96
CA ALA A 39 12.33 6.70 47.57
C ALA A 39 12.40 5.32 48.25
N PRO A 40 11.29 4.77 48.76
CA PRO A 40 11.25 3.43 49.36
C PRO A 40 11.75 2.37 48.37
N LEU A 41 12.65 1.50 48.83
CA LEU A 41 13.23 0.43 48.04
C LEU A 41 13.20 -0.91 48.76
N CYS A 42 13.06 -2.02 48.02
CA CYS A 42 13.11 -3.36 48.58
C CYS A 42 14.58 -3.76 48.83
N PRO A 43 14.98 -4.12 50.05
CA PRO A 43 16.37 -4.48 50.36
C PRO A 43 16.82 -5.79 49.69
N SER A 44 15.88 -6.65 49.29
CA SER A 44 16.19 -7.94 48.66
C SER A 44 16.36 -7.83 47.15
N CYS A 45 15.38 -7.25 46.45
CA CYS A 45 15.38 -7.21 44.98
C CYS A 45 15.65 -5.82 44.38
N GLY A 46 15.77 -4.77 45.20
CA GLY A 46 15.98 -3.39 44.73
C GLY A 46 14.75 -2.75 44.06
N HIS A 47 13.55 -3.31 44.25
CA HIS A 47 12.30 -2.71 43.76
C HIS A 47 12.09 -1.31 44.35
N VAL A 48 11.65 -0.35 43.54
CA VAL A 48 11.28 1.00 43.98
C VAL A 48 9.84 1.31 43.57
N THR A 49 9.13 2.08 44.39
CA THR A 49 7.76 2.51 44.08
C THR A 49 7.76 3.51 42.92
N GLY A 50 7.17 3.14 41.79
CA GLY A 50 7.05 3.99 40.60
C GLY A 50 7.03 3.18 39.30
N GLU A 51 6.56 3.78 38.21
CA GLU A 51 6.38 3.10 36.92
C GLU A 51 7.69 2.67 36.24
N TYR A 52 8.81 3.28 36.62
CA TYR A 52 10.11 3.10 35.96
C TYR A 52 11.10 2.20 36.72
N CYS A 53 10.63 1.39 37.66
CA CYS A 53 11.50 0.45 38.39
C CYS A 53 12.17 -0.56 37.43
N ARG A 54 13.48 -0.74 37.57
CA ARG A 54 14.30 -1.63 36.71
C ARG A 54 14.82 -2.88 37.43
N CYS A 55 14.27 -3.24 38.60
CA CYS A 55 14.65 -4.50 39.26
C CYS A 55 14.29 -5.72 38.40
N ASP A 56 14.90 -6.86 38.66
CA ASP A 56 14.70 -8.08 37.85
C ASP A 56 13.22 -8.50 37.81
N ASN A 57 12.52 -8.44 38.94
CA ASN A 57 11.11 -8.83 39.01
C ASN A 57 10.21 -7.86 38.21
N CYS A 58 10.44 -6.55 38.28
CA CYS A 58 9.71 -5.57 37.46
C CYS A 58 10.00 -5.79 35.97
N ARG A 59 11.25 -6.05 35.58
CA ARG A 59 11.63 -6.32 34.19
C ARG A 59 10.98 -7.61 33.68
N GLN A 60 10.98 -8.68 34.47
CA GLN A 60 10.33 -9.95 34.13
C GLN A 60 8.81 -9.78 34.01
N TYR A 61 8.17 -9.10 34.97
CA TYR A 61 6.73 -8.83 34.92
C TYR A 61 6.35 -7.99 33.68
N ALA A 62 7.14 -6.97 33.36
CA ALA A 62 6.95 -6.17 32.14
C ALA A 62 7.10 -7.01 30.86
N ARG A 63 8.09 -7.91 30.80
CA ARG A 63 8.25 -8.87 29.68
C ARG A 63 7.05 -9.79 29.55
N LEU A 64 6.63 -10.44 30.63
CA LEU A 64 5.45 -11.32 30.65
C LEU A 64 4.18 -10.57 30.25
N ARG A 65 4.00 -9.32 30.68
CA ARG A 65 2.85 -8.48 30.28
C ARG A 65 2.90 -8.15 28.79
N ALA A 66 4.08 -7.85 28.25
CA ALA A 66 4.27 -7.59 26.82
C ALA A 66 4.05 -8.85 25.97
N GLU A 67 4.52 -10.01 26.42
CA GLU A 67 4.29 -11.31 25.78
C GLU A 67 2.79 -11.64 25.77
N ARG A 68 2.11 -11.58 26.92
CA ARG A 68 0.65 -11.78 27.01
C ARG A 68 -0.12 -10.81 26.10
N LYS A 69 0.34 -9.57 25.97
CA LYS A 69 -0.26 -8.60 25.05
C LYS A 69 -0.08 -9.03 23.60
N LYS A 70 1.12 -9.44 23.20
CA LYS A 70 1.40 -9.97 21.85
C LYS A 70 0.62 -11.23 21.54
N ASP A 71 0.48 -12.14 22.51
CA ASP A 71 -0.29 -13.37 22.36
C ASP A 71 -1.76 -13.04 22.09
N LYS A 72 -2.36 -12.13 22.89
CA LYS A 72 -3.72 -11.64 22.64
C LYS A 72 -3.88 -11.01 21.26
N GLN A 73 -2.94 -10.16 20.85
CA GLN A 73 -2.94 -9.54 19.52
C GLN A 73 -2.89 -10.61 18.42
N ARG A 74 -2.04 -11.62 18.58
CA ARG A 74 -1.91 -12.72 17.61
C ARG A 74 -3.17 -13.57 17.54
N SER A 75 -3.79 -13.88 18.68
CA SER A 75 -5.07 -14.59 18.73
C SER A 75 -6.17 -13.83 17.99
N LEU A 76 -6.26 -12.50 18.17
CA LEU A 76 -7.23 -11.66 17.45
C LEU A 76 -6.97 -11.64 15.93
N ILE A 77 -5.70 -11.58 15.51
CA ILE A 77 -5.35 -11.65 14.07
C ILE A 77 -5.78 -12.99 13.50
N LEU A 78 -5.46 -14.10 14.17
CA LEU A 78 -5.85 -15.44 13.75
C LEU A 78 -7.36 -15.56 13.62
N GLU A 79 -8.11 -15.16 14.64
CA GLU A 79 -9.57 -15.18 14.63
C GLU A 79 -10.12 -14.32 13.48
N LYS A 80 -9.74 -13.05 13.39
CA LYS A 80 -10.33 -12.12 12.43
C LYS A 80 -9.98 -12.45 10.98
N CYS A 81 -8.72 -12.78 10.70
CA CYS A 81 -8.25 -13.08 9.35
C CYS A 81 -8.71 -14.46 8.87
N SER A 82 -8.86 -15.44 9.77
CA SER A 82 -9.39 -16.76 9.40
C SER A 82 -10.91 -16.82 9.32
N SER A 83 -11.64 -15.97 10.05
CA SER A 83 -13.12 -15.93 10.00
C SER A 83 -13.70 -15.18 8.80
N ILE A 84 -12.93 -14.29 8.15
CA ILE A 84 -13.38 -13.59 6.94
C ILE A 84 -13.16 -14.53 5.75
N PHE A 85 -14.14 -15.39 5.51
CA PHE A 85 -14.15 -16.31 4.38
C PHE A 85 -15.18 -15.83 3.35
N ILE A 86 -14.68 -15.30 2.23
CA ILE A 86 -15.49 -15.05 1.03
C ILE A 86 -15.10 -16.18 0.06
N PRO A 87 -16.01 -17.11 -0.27
CA PRO A 87 -15.70 -18.12 -1.28
C PRO A 87 -15.41 -17.41 -2.60
N PRO A 88 -14.32 -17.76 -3.31
CA PRO A 88 -14.07 -17.17 -4.61
C PRO A 88 -15.20 -17.53 -5.57
N HIS A 89 -15.65 -16.55 -6.35
CA HIS A 89 -16.65 -16.76 -7.40
C HIS A 89 -16.15 -17.78 -8.43
N GLU A 90 -17.06 -18.42 -9.15
CA GLU A 90 -16.64 -19.24 -10.28
C GLU A 90 -15.94 -18.40 -11.35
N VAL A 91 -15.03 -19.00 -12.11
CA VAL A 91 -14.26 -18.31 -13.16
C VAL A 91 -15.16 -17.56 -14.16
N GLN A 92 -16.33 -18.11 -14.47
CA GLN A 92 -17.31 -17.51 -15.38
C GLN A 92 -18.06 -16.31 -14.78
N GLU A 93 -18.13 -16.23 -13.46
CA GLU A 93 -18.84 -15.18 -12.71
C GLU A 93 -17.93 -14.01 -12.36
N LEU A 94 -16.61 -14.18 -12.52
CA LEU A 94 -15.66 -13.08 -12.32
C LEU A 94 -15.97 -11.92 -13.26
N SER A 95 -15.77 -10.70 -12.77
CA SER A 95 -15.69 -9.53 -13.63
C SER A 95 -14.44 -9.60 -14.50
N PHE A 96 -14.49 -8.91 -15.64
CA PHE A 96 -13.35 -8.76 -16.53
C PHE A 96 -12.15 -8.16 -15.80
N GLU A 97 -12.36 -7.15 -14.96
CA GLU A 97 -11.29 -6.52 -14.20
C GLU A 97 -10.64 -7.46 -13.19
N ALA A 98 -11.42 -8.20 -12.39
CA ALA A 98 -10.88 -9.14 -11.41
C ALA A 98 -10.07 -10.25 -12.10
N SER A 99 -10.50 -10.65 -13.30
CA SER A 99 -9.82 -11.64 -14.13
C SER A 99 -8.48 -11.14 -14.65
N VAL A 100 -8.43 -9.90 -15.15
CA VAL A 100 -7.19 -9.25 -15.60
C VAL A 100 -6.23 -9.07 -14.41
N TYR A 101 -6.74 -8.60 -13.27
CA TYR A 101 -5.93 -8.38 -12.06
C TYR A 101 -5.37 -9.70 -11.53
N LEU A 102 -6.19 -10.75 -11.44
CA LEU A 102 -5.74 -12.06 -11.00
C LEU A 102 -4.62 -12.58 -11.91
N MET A 103 -4.76 -12.42 -13.23
CA MET A 103 -3.75 -12.89 -14.17
C MET A 103 -2.48 -12.04 -14.20
N ALA A 104 -2.58 -10.75 -13.87
CA ALA A 104 -1.41 -9.89 -13.66
C ALA A 104 -0.62 -10.37 -12.44
N LEU A 105 -1.31 -10.69 -11.35
CA LEU A 105 -0.70 -11.16 -10.11
C LEU A 105 0.00 -12.50 -10.25
N THR A 106 -0.64 -13.48 -10.89
CA THR A 106 -0.06 -14.83 -11.04
C THR A 106 1.20 -14.85 -11.89
N ARG A 107 1.40 -13.84 -12.75
CA ARG A 107 2.55 -13.75 -13.65
C ARG A 107 3.76 -13.05 -13.02
N HIS A 108 3.55 -12.11 -12.11
CA HIS A 108 4.63 -11.25 -11.60
C HIS A 108 4.65 -11.07 -10.09
N SER A 109 3.51 -11.09 -9.39
CA SER A 109 3.41 -10.65 -8.00
C SER A 109 2.94 -11.75 -7.06
N ILE A 110 3.50 -12.96 -7.22
CA ILE A 110 3.18 -14.13 -6.41
C ILE A 110 4.43 -14.90 -6.00
N SER A 111 4.40 -15.53 -4.82
CA SER A 111 5.42 -16.48 -4.39
C SER A 111 5.40 -17.77 -5.22
N GLU A 112 6.53 -18.47 -5.29
CA GLU A 112 6.68 -19.69 -6.10
C GLU A 112 5.69 -20.82 -5.72
N ASP A 113 5.24 -20.83 -4.47
CA ASP A 113 4.26 -21.77 -3.93
C ASP A 113 2.78 -21.35 -4.16
N PHE A 114 2.55 -20.26 -4.90
CA PHE A 114 1.22 -19.70 -5.16
C PHE A 114 0.44 -19.30 -3.91
N ARG A 115 1.13 -18.99 -2.82
CA ARG A 115 0.50 -18.65 -1.54
C ARG A 115 0.37 -17.15 -1.33
N PHE A 116 1.46 -16.42 -1.45
CA PHE A 116 1.54 -15.02 -1.04
C PHE A 116 1.69 -14.07 -2.21
N LEU A 117 1.07 -12.91 -2.08
CA LEU A 117 1.06 -11.86 -3.10
C LEU A 117 1.90 -10.66 -2.67
N PHE A 118 2.59 -10.07 -3.64
CA PHE A 118 3.48 -8.93 -3.45
C PHE A 118 2.93 -7.67 -4.13
N LEU A 119 1.71 -7.25 -3.74
CA LEU A 119 0.95 -6.17 -4.40
C LEU A 119 1.68 -4.82 -4.43
N PHE A 120 2.45 -4.52 -3.38
CA PHE A 120 3.07 -3.21 -3.15
C PHE A 120 4.61 -3.27 -3.20
N ASP A 121 5.16 -4.34 -3.76
CA ASP A 121 6.62 -4.49 -3.90
C ASP A 121 7.18 -3.52 -4.93
N LYS A 122 8.19 -2.74 -4.52
CA LYS A 122 8.86 -1.73 -5.33
C LYS A 122 10.13 -2.25 -6.02
N THR A 123 10.56 -3.47 -5.69
CA THR A 123 11.79 -4.07 -6.25
C THR A 123 11.57 -4.67 -7.63
N GLN A 124 10.32 -4.91 -8.00
CA GLN A 124 9.92 -5.50 -9.27
C GLN A 124 9.39 -4.43 -10.24
N VAL A 125 9.10 -4.85 -11.46
CA VAL A 125 8.32 -4.04 -12.41
C VAL A 125 6.98 -3.68 -11.75
N LYS A 126 6.56 -2.42 -11.89
CA LYS A 126 5.33 -1.93 -11.26
C LYS A 126 4.12 -2.77 -11.67
N LEU A 127 3.38 -3.25 -10.68
CA LEU A 127 2.16 -4.02 -10.90
C LEU A 127 1.11 -3.20 -11.68
N ALA A 128 0.88 -1.96 -11.25
CA ALA A 128 -0.06 -1.02 -11.88
C ALA A 128 0.58 0.37 -12.04
N PRO A 129 0.01 1.27 -12.87
CA PRO A 129 0.64 2.55 -13.19
C PRO A 129 0.75 3.48 -11.98
N THR A 130 -0.29 3.51 -11.14
CA THR A 130 -0.34 4.35 -9.93
C THR A 130 -0.64 3.51 -8.69
N PHE A 131 -0.26 4.07 -7.53
CA PHE A 131 -0.55 3.45 -6.24
C PHE A 131 -2.06 3.37 -5.96
N ASP A 132 -2.84 4.35 -6.42
CA ASP A 132 -4.30 4.34 -6.26
C ASP A 132 -4.95 3.25 -7.11
N PHE A 133 -4.41 2.97 -8.30
CA PHE A 133 -4.85 1.83 -9.10
C PHE A 133 -4.61 0.50 -8.38
N ILE A 134 -3.44 0.32 -7.71
CA ILE A 134 -3.18 -0.88 -6.91
C ILE A 134 -4.22 -1.04 -5.78
N LYS A 135 -4.62 0.05 -5.12
CA LYS A 135 -5.68 -0.01 -4.09
C LYS A 135 -7.01 -0.45 -4.67
N GLN A 136 -7.40 0.08 -5.84
CA GLN A 136 -8.64 -0.31 -6.52
C GLN A 136 -8.63 -1.79 -6.87
N MET A 137 -7.52 -2.29 -7.44
CA MET A 137 -7.33 -3.72 -7.71
C MET A 137 -7.46 -4.56 -6.43
N GLN A 138 -6.82 -4.14 -5.35
CA GLN A 138 -6.86 -4.86 -4.07
C GLN A 138 -8.28 -4.95 -3.52
N VAL A 139 -9.07 -3.87 -3.62
CA VAL A 139 -10.49 -3.85 -3.21
C VAL A 139 -11.30 -4.84 -4.05
N SER A 140 -11.24 -4.72 -5.38
CA SER A 140 -11.96 -5.59 -6.32
C SER A 140 -11.64 -7.08 -6.10
N LEU A 141 -10.36 -7.43 -6.01
CA LEU A 141 -9.92 -8.81 -5.76
C LEU A 141 -10.40 -9.36 -4.41
N LYS A 142 -10.41 -8.51 -3.37
CA LYS A 142 -10.87 -8.90 -2.03
C LYS A 142 -12.39 -9.13 -2.02
N GLU A 143 -13.16 -8.28 -2.67
CA GLU A 143 -14.62 -8.42 -2.80
C GLU A 143 -15.01 -9.68 -3.57
N CYS A 144 -14.22 -10.08 -4.56
CA CYS A 144 -14.42 -11.33 -5.29
C CYS A 144 -13.97 -12.59 -4.52
N GLY A 145 -13.42 -12.47 -3.31
CA GLY A 145 -12.87 -13.60 -2.55
C GLY A 145 -11.56 -14.17 -3.09
N LEU A 146 -10.90 -13.46 -4.02
CA LEU A 146 -9.67 -13.92 -4.66
C LEU A 146 -8.44 -13.71 -3.79
N ILE A 147 -8.46 -12.71 -2.90
CA ILE A 147 -7.37 -12.43 -1.97
C ILE A 147 -7.90 -12.16 -0.56
N SER A 148 -7.09 -12.46 0.45
CA SER A 148 -7.37 -12.09 1.84
C SER A 148 -6.11 -11.67 2.58
N VAL A 149 -6.29 -11.02 3.72
CA VAL A 149 -5.18 -10.74 4.64
C VAL A 149 -4.80 -12.05 5.31
N SER A 150 -3.54 -12.46 5.16
CA SER A 150 -3.05 -13.69 5.77
C SER A 150 -3.00 -13.55 7.30
N PRO A 151 -3.48 -14.54 8.06
CA PRO A 151 -3.31 -14.58 9.52
C PRO A 151 -1.83 -14.66 9.94
N GLU A 152 -0.92 -14.97 9.01
CA GLU A 152 0.51 -15.01 9.26
C GLU A 152 1.16 -13.62 9.34
N SER A 153 0.46 -12.58 8.89
CA SER A 153 0.92 -11.18 8.91
C SER A 153 1.48 -10.75 10.27
N LYS A 154 2.50 -9.88 10.25
CA LYS A 154 3.15 -9.36 11.46
C LYS A 154 2.17 -8.52 12.27
N ILE A 155 2.32 -8.53 13.60
CA ILE A 155 1.45 -7.79 14.53
C ILE A 155 1.48 -6.27 14.25
N ASP A 156 2.66 -5.75 13.92
CA ASP A 156 2.86 -4.31 13.70
C ASP A 156 2.13 -3.77 12.46
N CYS A 157 1.61 -4.67 11.61
CA CYS A 157 0.76 -4.31 10.47
C CYS A 157 -0.69 -3.99 10.87
N PHE A 158 -1.06 -4.17 12.14
CA PHE A 158 -2.42 -3.99 12.65
C PHE A 158 -2.47 -2.96 13.77
N THR A 159 -3.57 -2.22 13.84
CA THR A 159 -3.89 -1.35 14.97
C THR A 159 -4.97 -2.01 15.82
N PHE A 160 -4.81 -1.89 17.13
CA PHE A 160 -5.71 -2.47 18.12
C PHE A 160 -6.29 -1.35 18.99
N ASN A 161 -7.46 -1.58 19.58
CA ASN A 161 -7.94 -0.72 20.65
C ASN A 161 -7.07 -0.85 21.91
N GLU A 162 -7.23 0.07 22.87
CA GLU A 162 -6.38 0.14 24.07
C GLU A 162 -6.38 -1.16 24.88
N GLU A 163 -7.54 -1.82 24.98
CA GLU A 163 -7.74 -3.06 25.73
C GLU A 163 -7.28 -4.33 24.98
N VAL A 164 -6.96 -4.21 23.69
CA VAL A 164 -6.63 -5.35 22.81
C VAL A 164 -7.75 -6.39 22.81
N THR A 165 -8.96 -5.92 22.52
CA THR A 165 -10.15 -6.76 22.32
C THR A 165 -10.63 -6.76 20.87
N ALA A 166 -10.21 -5.79 20.06
CA ALA A 166 -10.54 -5.71 18.64
C ALA A 166 -9.42 -5.09 17.81
N ILE A 167 -9.33 -5.52 16.55
CA ILE A 167 -8.53 -4.88 15.50
C ILE A 167 -9.34 -3.69 14.98
N THR A 168 -8.75 -2.49 15.02
CA THR A 168 -9.39 -1.24 14.56
C THR A 168 -9.08 -0.93 13.10
N ALA A 169 -7.87 -1.26 12.65
CA ALA A 169 -7.44 -1.12 11.26
C ALA A 169 -6.23 -2.02 10.99
N TYR A 170 -5.84 -2.09 9.72
CA TYR A 170 -4.58 -2.69 9.28
C TYR A 170 -3.99 -1.85 8.14
N TYR A 171 -2.69 -1.96 7.92
CA TYR A 171 -1.97 -1.26 6.85
C TYR A 171 -1.90 -2.13 5.59
N PRO A 172 -2.68 -1.84 4.53
CA PRO A 172 -2.79 -2.73 3.36
C PRO A 172 -1.47 -2.98 2.63
N SER A 173 -0.55 -2.02 2.69
CA SER A 173 0.79 -2.10 2.08
C SER A 173 1.81 -2.91 2.90
N GLU A 174 1.52 -3.19 4.17
CA GLU A 174 2.44 -3.87 5.09
C GLU A 174 2.00 -5.31 5.39
N VAL A 175 0.69 -5.59 5.31
CA VAL A 175 0.15 -6.94 5.54
C VAL A 175 0.54 -7.89 4.43
N GLN A 176 0.58 -9.18 4.77
CA GLN A 176 0.81 -10.24 3.82
C GLN A 176 -0.51 -10.67 3.20
N TRP A 177 -0.61 -10.60 1.88
CA TRP A 177 -1.79 -10.99 1.13
C TRP A 177 -1.68 -12.45 0.71
N GLU A 178 -2.75 -13.22 0.92
CA GLU A 178 -2.86 -14.62 0.51
C GLU A 178 -3.78 -14.74 -0.69
N LEU A 179 -3.34 -15.49 -1.71
CA LEU A 179 -4.14 -15.78 -2.89
C LEU A 179 -5.06 -16.97 -2.62
N LEU A 180 -6.35 -16.84 -2.96
CA LEU A 180 -7.35 -17.92 -2.90
C LEU A 180 -7.19 -18.74 -1.61
N PRO A 181 -7.31 -18.11 -0.42
CA PRO A 181 -6.98 -18.72 0.87
C PRO A 181 -7.79 -20.00 1.14
N SER A 182 -8.97 -20.09 0.53
CA SER A 182 -9.91 -21.21 0.61
C SER A 182 -9.46 -22.46 -0.15
N PHE A 183 -8.46 -22.33 -1.01
CA PHE A 183 -8.03 -23.38 -1.94
C PHE A 183 -6.70 -23.99 -1.52
N SER A 184 -6.62 -25.32 -1.65
CA SER A 184 -5.35 -26.04 -1.66
C SER A 184 -4.50 -25.61 -2.86
N ALA A 185 -3.19 -25.89 -2.80
CA ALA A 185 -2.28 -25.56 -3.90
C ALA A 185 -2.72 -26.15 -5.26
N GLN A 186 -3.37 -27.32 -5.26
CA GLN A 186 -3.86 -27.94 -6.48
C GLN A 186 -5.13 -27.24 -7.01
N GLU A 187 -6.04 -26.84 -6.14
CA GLU A 187 -7.24 -26.09 -6.51
C GLU A 187 -6.89 -24.71 -7.04
N LYS A 188 -5.89 -24.02 -6.44
CA LYS A 188 -5.37 -22.74 -6.96
C LYS A 188 -4.88 -22.89 -8.40
N LYS A 189 -4.06 -23.91 -8.65
CA LYS A 189 -3.54 -24.21 -10.01
C LYS A 189 -4.68 -24.51 -10.99
N ALA A 190 -5.65 -25.33 -10.58
CA ALA A 190 -6.80 -25.67 -11.43
C ALA A 190 -7.65 -24.43 -11.76
N TYR A 191 -7.89 -23.55 -10.79
CA TYR A 191 -8.65 -22.32 -10.98
C TYR A 191 -7.96 -21.36 -11.93
N ILE A 192 -6.65 -21.13 -11.74
CA ILE A 192 -5.83 -20.29 -12.63
C ILE A 192 -5.80 -20.87 -14.05
N ALA A 193 -5.64 -22.20 -14.18
CA ALA A 193 -5.64 -22.88 -15.48
C ALA A 193 -7.00 -22.73 -16.20
N LYS A 194 -8.11 -22.89 -15.48
CA LYS A 194 -9.47 -22.70 -16.02
C LYS A 194 -9.68 -21.27 -16.53
N LEU A 195 -9.23 -20.27 -15.78
CA LEU A 195 -9.26 -18.87 -16.22
C LEU A 195 -8.38 -18.66 -17.46
N GLN A 196 -7.17 -19.19 -17.48
CA GLN A 196 -6.27 -19.08 -18.62
C GLN A 196 -6.86 -19.72 -19.89
N GLU A 197 -7.48 -20.90 -19.79
CA GLU A 197 -8.16 -21.55 -20.91
C GLU A 197 -9.28 -20.69 -21.49
N MET A 198 -10.11 -20.09 -20.63
CA MET A 198 -11.18 -19.18 -21.04
C MET A 198 -10.62 -17.95 -21.79
N ILE A 199 -9.54 -17.35 -21.29
CA ILE A 199 -8.86 -16.22 -21.94
C ILE A 199 -8.34 -16.63 -23.32
N VAL A 200 -7.65 -17.78 -23.42
CA VAL A 200 -7.03 -18.25 -24.67
C VAL A 200 -8.08 -18.59 -25.72
N SER A 201 -9.17 -19.24 -25.32
CA SER A 201 -10.27 -19.63 -26.21
C SER A 201 -11.02 -18.45 -26.81
N GLY A 202 -11.00 -17.28 -26.14
CA GLY A 202 -11.73 -16.08 -26.57
C GLY A 202 -13.24 -16.17 -26.35
N ASN A 203 -13.74 -17.26 -25.76
CA ASN A 203 -15.15 -17.45 -25.43
C ASN A 203 -15.46 -16.76 -24.09
N TRP A 204 -15.45 -15.43 -24.11
CA TRP A 204 -15.67 -14.63 -22.91
C TRP A 204 -17.15 -14.53 -22.56
N PRO A 205 -17.50 -14.42 -21.27
CA PRO A 205 -18.84 -14.03 -20.85
C PRO A 205 -19.31 -12.75 -21.53
N GLU A 206 -20.62 -12.63 -21.82
CA GLU A 206 -21.17 -11.47 -22.53
C GLU A 206 -20.90 -10.14 -21.80
N HIS A 207 -20.96 -10.14 -20.46
CA HIS A 207 -20.72 -8.93 -19.65
C HIS A 207 -19.30 -8.38 -19.79
N TRP A 208 -18.31 -9.22 -20.12
CA TRP A 208 -16.91 -8.81 -20.23
C TRP A 208 -16.65 -7.82 -21.37
N GLN A 209 -17.47 -7.84 -22.41
CA GLN A 209 -17.24 -6.98 -23.58
C GLN A 209 -17.42 -5.50 -23.21
N THR A 210 -18.42 -5.20 -22.39
CA THR A 210 -18.65 -3.84 -21.88
C THR A 210 -17.64 -3.47 -20.81
N GLU A 211 -17.36 -4.37 -19.86
CA GLU A 211 -16.39 -4.15 -18.78
C GLU A 211 -14.96 -3.95 -19.31
N CYS A 212 -14.61 -4.61 -20.41
CA CYS A 212 -13.32 -4.47 -21.08
C CYS A 212 -13.03 -3.02 -21.47
N LYS A 213 -14.01 -2.33 -22.06
CA LYS A 213 -13.84 -0.91 -22.43
C LYS A 213 -13.61 -0.03 -21.22
N VAL A 214 -14.37 -0.28 -20.13
CA VAL A 214 -14.25 0.48 -18.88
C VAL A 214 -12.85 0.31 -18.29
N LEU A 215 -12.37 -0.93 -18.20
CA LEU A 215 -11.03 -1.22 -17.68
C LEU A 215 -9.93 -0.64 -18.58
N TRP A 216 -10.06 -0.79 -19.91
CA TRP A 216 -9.10 -0.22 -20.85
C TRP A 216 -8.97 1.27 -20.56
N ARG A 217 -10.08 2.02 -20.56
CA ARG A 217 -10.08 3.46 -20.36
C ARG A 217 -9.45 3.86 -19.02
N ALA A 218 -9.86 3.22 -17.93
CA ALA A 218 -9.32 3.51 -16.59
C ALA A 218 -7.80 3.27 -16.55
N LEU A 219 -7.34 2.15 -17.11
CA LEU A 219 -5.93 1.78 -17.10
C LEU A 219 -5.07 2.75 -17.91
N VAL A 220 -5.52 3.17 -19.10
CA VAL A 220 -4.75 4.09 -19.94
C VAL A 220 -4.72 5.52 -19.40
N LEU A 221 -5.77 5.93 -18.69
CA LEU A 221 -5.79 7.18 -17.94
C LEU A 221 -4.69 7.16 -16.87
N ASP A 222 -4.61 6.11 -16.08
CA ASP A 222 -3.59 5.93 -15.06
C ASP A 222 -2.17 5.82 -15.64
N GLU A 223 -1.99 5.18 -16.81
CA GLU A 223 -0.73 5.18 -17.56
C GLU A 223 -0.30 6.60 -18.00
N CYS A 224 -1.24 7.47 -18.38
CA CYS A 224 -0.95 8.87 -18.70
C CYS A 224 -0.57 9.67 -17.44
N ILE A 225 -1.24 9.42 -16.32
CA ILE A 225 -0.93 10.06 -15.03
C ILE A 225 0.46 9.63 -14.55
N GLU A 226 0.79 8.35 -14.60
CA GLU A 226 2.12 7.84 -14.25
C GLU A 226 3.20 8.51 -15.10
N TYR A 227 2.99 8.59 -16.41
CA TYR A 227 3.94 9.21 -17.32
C TYR A 227 4.14 10.70 -17.01
N LEU A 228 3.08 11.43 -16.66
CA LEU A 228 3.21 12.81 -16.18
C LEU A 228 4.05 12.91 -14.90
N ILE A 229 3.77 12.06 -13.91
CA ILE A 229 4.54 12.03 -12.64
C ILE A 229 6.02 11.80 -12.94
N TYR A 230 6.34 10.82 -13.79
CA TYR A 230 7.70 10.57 -14.24
C TYR A 230 8.34 11.80 -14.91
N LEU A 231 7.61 12.49 -15.80
CA LEU A 231 8.11 13.70 -16.47
C LEU A 231 8.36 14.87 -15.51
N LEU A 232 7.58 14.98 -14.42
CA LEU A 232 7.76 15.98 -13.37
C LEU A 232 8.96 15.65 -12.49
N GLU A 233 9.06 14.40 -12.02
CA GLU A 233 10.17 13.92 -11.18
C GLU A 233 11.52 14.03 -11.87
N SER A 234 11.59 13.70 -13.17
CA SER A 234 12.81 13.85 -13.99
C SER A 234 13.29 15.30 -14.12
N ARG A 235 12.44 16.28 -13.80
CA ARG A 235 12.76 17.72 -13.78
C ARG A 235 12.82 18.29 -12.35
N HIS A 236 12.95 17.42 -11.36
CA HIS A 236 13.05 17.76 -9.93
C HIS A 236 11.78 18.41 -9.34
N PHE A 237 10.63 18.25 -10.00
CA PHE A 237 9.33 18.57 -9.41
C PHE A 237 8.83 17.35 -8.63
N LYS A 238 9.30 17.21 -7.40
CA LYS A 238 8.87 16.15 -6.47
C LYS A 238 7.63 16.60 -5.71
N GLU A 239 6.83 15.63 -5.26
CA GLU A 239 5.70 15.86 -4.34
C GLU A 239 4.55 16.72 -4.92
N ILE A 240 4.53 16.92 -6.24
CA ILE A 240 3.39 17.59 -6.88
C ILE A 240 2.29 16.59 -7.17
N GLU A 241 1.16 16.78 -6.52
CA GLU A 241 -0.01 15.95 -6.69
C GLU A 241 -0.76 16.28 -7.99
N VAL A 242 -1.17 15.24 -8.72
CA VAL A 242 -1.98 15.37 -9.93
C VAL A 242 -3.46 15.39 -9.52
N GLY A 243 -4.07 16.57 -9.56
CA GLY A 243 -5.48 16.76 -9.18
C GLY A 243 -6.48 16.37 -10.27
N GLU A 244 -7.77 16.35 -9.90
CA GLU A 244 -8.91 15.96 -10.75
C GLU A 244 -8.99 16.72 -12.07
N LYS A 245 -8.60 18.00 -12.10
CA LYS A 245 -8.58 18.80 -13.33
C LYS A 245 -7.67 18.20 -14.40
N THR A 246 -6.51 17.68 -14.00
CA THR A 246 -5.55 17.07 -14.92
C THR A 246 -6.01 15.68 -15.36
N LYS A 247 -6.62 14.91 -14.45
CA LYS A 247 -7.24 13.63 -14.80
C LYS A 247 -8.35 13.81 -15.83
N ALA A 248 -9.25 14.78 -15.63
CA ALA A 248 -10.31 15.11 -16.58
C ALA A 248 -9.76 15.59 -17.94
N ALA A 249 -8.63 16.32 -17.94
CA ALA A 249 -7.97 16.70 -19.18
C ALA A 249 -7.43 15.47 -19.94
N PHE A 250 -6.76 14.54 -19.26
CA PHE A 250 -6.32 13.29 -19.90
C PHE A 250 -7.49 12.45 -20.39
N ASP A 251 -8.55 12.32 -19.60
CA ASP A 251 -9.74 11.57 -19.97
C ASP A 251 -10.39 12.14 -21.25
N ALA A 252 -10.53 13.46 -21.34
CA ALA A 252 -11.02 14.12 -22.56
C ALA A 252 -10.10 13.89 -23.77
N LEU A 253 -8.78 13.87 -23.55
CA LEU A 253 -7.80 13.62 -24.63
C LEU A 253 -7.87 12.18 -25.14
N LEU A 254 -8.23 11.21 -24.32
CA LEU A 254 -8.33 9.79 -24.70
C LEU A 254 -9.46 9.51 -25.70
N GLU A 255 -10.44 10.40 -25.85
CA GLU A 255 -11.46 10.34 -26.91
C GLU A 255 -10.84 10.59 -28.30
N GLU A 256 -9.85 11.48 -28.36
CA GLU A 256 -9.37 12.03 -29.62
C GLU A 256 -7.98 11.54 -30.01
N PHE A 257 -7.19 11.07 -29.06
CA PHE A 257 -5.79 10.73 -29.25
C PHE A 257 -5.46 9.33 -28.76
N SER A 258 -4.49 8.68 -29.40
CA SER A 258 -3.88 7.47 -28.88
C SER A 258 -3.03 7.78 -27.64
N ILE A 259 -2.72 6.76 -26.84
CA ILE A 259 -1.87 6.93 -25.65
C ILE A 259 -0.48 7.46 -26.05
N ALA A 260 0.08 6.95 -27.14
CA ALA A 260 1.36 7.40 -27.68
C ALA A 260 1.34 8.88 -28.09
N GLN A 261 0.24 9.36 -28.66
CA GLN A 261 0.05 10.78 -28.98
C GLN A 261 -0.06 11.64 -27.71
N ILE A 262 -0.83 11.18 -26.71
CA ILE A 262 -0.96 11.87 -25.42
C ILE A 262 0.39 11.96 -24.72
N PHE A 263 1.22 10.91 -24.79
CA PHE A 263 2.57 10.93 -24.25
C PHE A 263 3.45 11.98 -24.95
N ASN A 264 3.37 12.08 -26.27
CA ASN A 264 4.09 13.12 -27.00
C ASN A 264 3.63 14.53 -26.58
N LEU A 265 2.32 14.77 -26.56
CA LEU A 265 1.75 16.04 -26.13
C LEU A 265 2.15 16.38 -24.70
N SER A 266 2.15 15.39 -23.80
CA SER A 266 2.56 15.55 -22.40
C SER A 266 4.03 15.93 -22.29
N TRP A 267 4.91 15.22 -22.98
CA TRP A 267 6.35 15.54 -22.98
C TRP A 267 6.62 16.96 -23.47
N GLN A 268 5.98 17.38 -24.57
CA GLN A 268 6.08 18.75 -25.07
C GLN A 268 5.52 19.77 -24.08
N SER A 269 4.41 19.44 -23.41
CA SER A 269 3.76 20.34 -22.46
C SER A 269 4.57 20.52 -21.19
N VAL A 270 5.21 19.47 -20.67
CA VAL A 270 6.10 19.59 -19.50
C VAL A 270 7.34 20.40 -19.86
N ARG A 271 7.92 20.23 -21.06
CA ARG A 271 9.03 21.07 -21.53
C ARG A 271 8.64 22.55 -21.54
N ASP A 272 7.55 22.89 -22.23
CA ASP A 272 7.10 24.27 -22.37
C ASP A 272 6.61 24.87 -21.02
N MET A 273 6.13 24.02 -20.10
CA MET A 273 5.80 24.39 -18.72
C MET A 273 7.04 24.86 -17.96
N VAL A 274 8.15 24.10 -17.98
CA VAL A 274 9.39 24.50 -17.28
C VAL A 274 9.91 25.85 -17.77
N ASP A 275 9.90 26.06 -19.08
CA ASP A 275 10.28 27.34 -19.67
C ASP A 275 9.37 28.47 -19.17
N SER A 276 8.06 28.22 -19.14
CA SER A 276 7.07 29.20 -18.66
C SER A 276 7.23 29.54 -17.17
N LEU A 277 7.50 28.55 -16.32
CA LEU A 277 7.73 28.77 -14.89
C LEU A 277 8.95 29.67 -14.67
N THR A 278 10.02 29.39 -15.40
CA THR A 278 11.30 30.11 -15.30
C THR A 278 11.17 31.55 -15.80
N VAL A 279 10.61 31.74 -17.02
CA VAL A 279 10.51 33.06 -17.65
C VAL A 279 9.54 33.98 -16.91
N LYS A 280 8.45 33.43 -16.36
CA LYS A 280 7.38 34.22 -15.71
C LYS A 280 7.49 34.27 -14.19
N GLY A 281 8.47 33.60 -13.59
CA GLY A 281 8.62 33.52 -12.13
C GLY A 281 7.41 32.88 -11.44
N ILE A 282 6.75 31.90 -12.09
CA ILE A 282 5.57 31.25 -11.53
C ILE A 282 6.02 30.24 -10.45
N PRO A 283 5.38 30.21 -9.27
CA PRO A 283 5.73 29.25 -8.22
C PRO A 283 5.58 27.79 -8.66
N HIS A 284 6.49 26.93 -8.18
CA HIS A 284 6.50 25.49 -8.51
C HIS A 284 5.19 24.76 -8.21
N PHE A 285 4.46 25.15 -7.15
CA PHE A 285 3.18 24.52 -6.81
C PHE A 285 2.10 24.71 -7.89
N GLN A 286 2.27 25.66 -8.81
CA GLN A 286 1.36 25.86 -9.95
C GLN A 286 1.76 25.07 -11.20
N ALA A 287 2.84 24.29 -11.16
CA ALA A 287 3.38 23.56 -12.31
C ALA A 287 2.31 22.71 -13.01
N VAL A 288 1.55 21.90 -12.27
CA VAL A 288 0.50 21.03 -12.84
C VAL A 288 -0.62 21.82 -13.53
N ASN A 289 -0.98 22.99 -12.99
CA ASN A 289 -1.96 23.87 -13.63
C ASN A 289 -1.44 24.47 -14.94
N VAL A 290 -0.18 24.92 -14.95
CA VAL A 290 0.49 25.43 -16.16
C VAL A 290 0.65 24.32 -17.21
N PHE A 291 1.04 23.12 -16.78
CA PHE A 291 1.08 21.92 -17.63
C PHE A 291 -0.28 21.65 -18.26
N THR A 292 -1.34 21.56 -17.44
CA THR A 292 -2.68 21.18 -17.90
C THR A 292 -3.22 22.19 -18.92
N GLY A 293 -3.05 23.50 -18.66
CA GLY A 293 -3.43 24.53 -19.63
C GLY A 293 -2.62 24.48 -20.93
N THR A 294 -1.33 24.12 -20.84
CA THR A 294 -0.47 23.97 -22.02
C THR A 294 -0.84 22.74 -22.84
N LEU A 295 -1.14 21.62 -22.18
CA LEU A 295 -1.57 20.36 -22.78
C LEU A 295 -2.85 20.56 -23.58
N LEU A 296 -3.89 21.10 -22.95
CA LEU A 296 -5.19 21.34 -23.59
C LEU A 296 -5.04 22.26 -24.81
N ARG A 297 -4.35 23.40 -24.67
CA ARG A 297 -4.12 24.31 -25.79
C ARG A 297 -3.40 23.67 -26.97
N LYS A 298 -2.47 22.75 -26.71
CA LYS A 298 -1.78 22.00 -27.79
C LYS A 298 -2.72 21.00 -28.45
N ALA A 299 -3.50 20.26 -27.66
CA ALA A 299 -4.50 19.32 -28.16
C ALA A 299 -5.56 20.03 -29.00
N ASP A 300 -6.17 21.10 -28.49
CA ASP A 300 -7.18 21.91 -29.18
C ASP A 300 -6.66 22.46 -30.49
N ARG A 301 -5.41 22.96 -30.50
CA ARG A 301 -4.77 23.46 -31.72
C ARG A 301 -4.55 22.34 -32.74
N ALA A 302 -4.14 21.16 -32.28
CA ALA A 302 -3.96 20.02 -33.17
C ALA A 302 -5.28 19.59 -33.81
N LEU A 303 -6.37 19.54 -33.04
CA LEU A 303 -7.71 19.22 -33.55
C LEU A 303 -8.22 20.30 -34.52
N ALA A 304 -8.17 21.57 -34.13
CA ALA A 304 -8.68 22.68 -34.94
C ALA A 304 -7.95 22.84 -36.29
N GLN A 305 -6.68 22.44 -36.34
CA GLN A 305 -5.83 22.57 -37.53
C GLN A 305 -5.65 21.25 -38.29
N GLY A 306 -6.29 20.16 -37.83
CA GLY A 306 -6.16 18.83 -38.43
C GLY A 306 -4.72 18.30 -38.41
N TRP A 307 -3.93 18.66 -37.40
CA TRP A 307 -2.53 18.25 -37.31
C TRP A 307 -2.40 16.79 -36.90
N ILE A 308 -1.57 16.05 -37.64
CA ILE A 308 -1.19 14.69 -37.28
C ILE A 308 -0.19 14.78 -36.11
N VAL A 309 -0.66 14.43 -34.91
CA VAL A 309 0.19 14.29 -33.74
C VAL A 309 1.01 13.00 -33.90
N LYS A 310 2.33 13.12 -33.80
CA LYS A 310 3.24 11.97 -33.86
C LYS A 310 3.11 11.13 -32.60
N ASP A 311 3.23 9.82 -32.74
CA ASP A 311 3.34 8.89 -31.63
C ASP A 311 4.67 9.08 -30.89
N ALA A 312 4.63 9.13 -29.55
CA ALA A 312 5.81 8.95 -28.73
C ALA A 312 6.07 7.46 -28.49
N ARG A 313 7.35 7.11 -28.38
CA ARG A 313 7.75 5.83 -27.82
C ARG A 313 7.66 5.90 -26.29
N ARG A 314 7.39 4.75 -25.67
CA ARG A 314 7.50 4.61 -24.23
C ARG A 314 8.94 4.85 -23.78
N ASP A 315 9.09 5.60 -22.70
CA ASP A 315 10.38 5.82 -22.06
C ASP A 315 10.81 4.53 -21.34
N PHE A 316 12.08 4.15 -21.49
CA PHE A 316 12.64 2.97 -20.83
C PHE A 316 12.55 3.07 -19.29
N ASN A 317 12.63 4.28 -18.75
CA ASN A 317 12.52 4.52 -17.30
C ASN A 317 11.08 4.62 -16.81
N CYS A 318 10.09 4.57 -17.71
CA CYS A 318 8.66 4.51 -17.40
C CYS A 318 8.04 3.32 -18.16
N PRO A 319 8.42 2.07 -17.79
CA PRO A 319 7.98 0.87 -18.49
C PRO A 319 6.47 0.63 -18.29
N GLN A 320 5.92 -0.26 -19.11
CA GLN A 320 4.52 -0.68 -18.98
C GLN A 320 4.26 -1.39 -17.67
N SER A 321 3.15 -1.04 -17.02
CA SER A 321 2.70 -1.76 -15.84
C SER A 321 2.32 -3.21 -16.17
N VAL A 322 2.46 -4.11 -15.19
CA VAL A 322 2.14 -5.53 -15.39
C VAL A 322 0.68 -5.71 -15.79
N VAL A 323 -0.25 -5.00 -15.14
CA VAL A 323 -1.69 -5.06 -15.44
C VAL A 323 -1.98 -4.61 -16.87
N SER A 324 -1.33 -3.53 -17.31
CA SER A 324 -1.42 -3.04 -18.70
C SER A 324 -0.90 -4.06 -19.70
N SER A 325 0.27 -4.64 -19.45
CA SER A 325 0.81 -5.69 -20.34
C SER A 325 -0.08 -6.93 -20.35
N THR A 326 -0.70 -7.28 -19.22
CA THR A 326 -1.63 -8.40 -19.13
C THR A 326 -2.89 -8.13 -19.94
N LEU A 327 -3.52 -6.96 -19.80
CA LEU A 327 -4.69 -6.59 -20.59
C LEU A 327 -4.38 -6.61 -22.10
N PHE A 328 -3.37 -5.84 -22.52
CA PHE A 328 -3.12 -5.63 -23.95
C PHE A 328 -2.50 -6.82 -24.66
N ASN A 329 -1.62 -7.58 -23.99
CA ASN A 329 -0.89 -8.68 -24.63
C ASN A 329 -1.61 -10.01 -24.48
N LEU A 330 -2.21 -10.28 -23.31
CA LEU A 330 -2.82 -11.58 -23.03
C LEU A 330 -4.31 -11.60 -23.38
N PHE A 331 -5.09 -10.63 -22.90
CA PHE A 331 -6.53 -10.60 -23.15
C PHE A 331 -6.85 -10.10 -24.55
N LEU A 332 -6.35 -8.92 -24.92
CA LEU A 332 -6.72 -8.26 -26.17
C LEU A 332 -5.86 -8.67 -27.36
N LYS A 333 -4.69 -9.28 -27.13
CA LYS A 333 -3.74 -9.70 -28.16
C LYS A 333 -3.34 -8.56 -29.13
N LEU A 334 -3.33 -7.34 -28.62
CA LEU A 334 -2.98 -6.14 -29.39
C LEU A 334 -1.46 -5.88 -29.39
N GLY A 335 -0.75 -6.34 -28.36
CA GLY A 335 0.68 -6.06 -28.23
C GLY A 335 0.95 -4.55 -28.24
N ASP A 336 1.98 -4.14 -28.99
CA ASP A 336 2.38 -2.73 -29.10
C ASP A 336 1.34 -1.84 -29.81
N SER A 337 0.43 -2.43 -30.61
CA SER A 337 -0.59 -1.66 -31.31
C SER A 337 -1.59 -0.99 -30.36
N ALA A 338 -1.70 -1.48 -29.12
CA ALA A 338 -2.54 -0.86 -28.08
C ALA A 338 -2.14 0.60 -27.80
N TRP A 339 -0.88 0.97 -27.99
CA TRP A 339 -0.36 2.32 -27.72
C TRP A 339 -0.74 3.33 -28.80
N THR A 340 -0.86 2.87 -30.04
CA THR A 340 -1.16 3.71 -31.20
C THR A 340 -2.64 3.67 -31.59
N THR A 341 -3.40 2.77 -30.98
CA THR A 341 -4.85 2.64 -31.19
C THR A 341 -5.59 3.56 -30.21
N LYS A 342 -6.62 4.25 -30.69
CA LYS A 342 -7.50 5.02 -29.80
C LYS A 342 -8.30 4.06 -28.92
N VAL A 343 -8.64 4.49 -27.71
CA VAL A 343 -9.54 3.71 -26.84
C VAL A 343 -10.85 3.51 -27.60
N PRO A 344 -11.41 2.29 -27.65
CA PRO A 344 -12.71 2.08 -28.26
C PRO A 344 -13.75 3.00 -27.62
N GLY A 345 -14.46 3.77 -28.45
CA GLY A 345 -15.47 4.74 -27.97
C GLY A 345 -16.56 4.09 -27.12
N GLY A 346 -17.12 4.91 -26.22
CA GLY A 346 -18.27 4.58 -25.36
C GLY A 346 -19.48 4.14 -26.17
#